data_AF-A0A344L4Z2-F1
#
_entry.id   AF-A0A344L4Z2-F1
#
_cell.length_a   1.000
_cell.length_b   1.000
_cell.length_c   1.000
_cell.angle_alpha   90.00
_cell.angle_beta   90.00
_cell.angle_gamma   90.00
#
_symmetry.space_group_name_H-M   'P 1'
#
loop_
_entity.id
_entity.type
_entity.pdbx_description
1 polymer ?
#
loop_
_entity_poly.entity_id
_entity_poly.type
_entity_poly.pdbx_seq_one_letter_code
_entity_poly.pdbx_strand_id
1 'polypeptide(L)'
;MRQAYGEHTMNSEARILIGFDGTPTAEHAIREAARLLGARRALVVTVWEAGQAFSPLNLPISGLEGAPVTVDVRTGLEVDQAAYETARQLARAGARLAVEHGFDATGHAVADDVTVADTLVRLAAETGAAAVVVGAHRHGGLSKLLLGSTSSAVIERAGCPVVVIRGE
;
A
#
# COMPACT_ATOMS: atom_id res chain seq x y z
N MET A 1 10.52 -16.87 38.85
CA MET A 1 10.61 -15.42 38.62
C MET A 1 9.95 -15.13 37.28
N ARG A 2 8.63 -14.88 37.26
CA ARG A 2 7.85 -14.63 36.03
C ARG A 2 7.98 -13.15 35.69
N GLN A 3 8.66 -12.86 34.59
CA GLN A 3 8.82 -11.51 34.06
C GLN A 3 7.47 -11.07 33.47
N ALA A 4 6.96 -9.94 33.95
CA ALA A 4 5.72 -9.35 33.46
C ALA A 4 5.92 -8.96 31.99
N TYR A 5 5.15 -9.56 31.09
CA TYR A 5 4.95 -9.02 29.75
C TYR A 5 4.27 -7.65 29.94
N GLY A 6 4.99 -6.58 29.64
CA GLY A 6 4.42 -5.24 29.64
C GLY A 6 3.21 -5.22 28.70
N GLU A 7 2.08 -4.74 29.20
CA GLU A 7 0.93 -4.41 28.36
C GLU A 7 1.35 -3.28 27.43
N HIS A 8 1.81 -3.62 26.22
CA HIS A 8 1.89 -2.66 25.13
C HIS A 8 0.47 -2.36 24.67
N THR A 9 -0.23 -1.53 25.44
CA THR A 9 -1.51 -0.96 25.02
C THR A 9 -1.26 -0.17 23.75
N MET A 10 -1.83 -0.63 22.64
CA MET A 10 -1.80 0.09 21.36
C MET A 10 -2.27 1.53 21.59
N ASN A 11 -1.40 2.50 21.33
CA ASN A 11 -1.73 3.93 21.48
C ASN A 11 -3.02 4.23 20.73
N SER A 12 -4.08 4.61 21.44
CA SER A 12 -5.43 4.83 20.88
C SER A 12 -5.48 6.00 19.90
N GLU A 13 -4.54 6.94 20.05
CA GLU A 13 -4.40 8.10 19.16
C GLU A 13 -3.58 7.79 17.89
N ALA A 14 -2.81 6.71 17.90
CA ALA A 14 -1.99 6.33 16.75
C ALA A 14 -2.86 5.68 15.66
N ARG A 15 -2.62 6.11 14.41
CA ARG A 15 -3.42 5.74 13.24
C ARG A 15 -3.04 4.35 12.73
N ILE A 16 -4.00 3.65 12.14
CA ILE A 16 -3.75 2.43 11.36
C ILE A 16 -3.42 2.83 9.93
N LEU A 17 -2.33 2.31 9.37
CA LEU A 17 -2.00 2.51 7.97
C LEU A 17 -2.49 1.30 7.18
N ILE A 18 -3.30 1.51 6.14
CA ILE A 18 -3.91 0.43 5.36
C ILE A 18 -3.48 0.55 3.91
N GLY A 19 -2.75 -0.43 3.38
CA GLY A 19 -2.42 -0.50 1.96
C GLY A 19 -3.66 -0.89 1.14
N PHE A 20 -3.93 -0.14 0.07
CA PHE A 20 -5.11 -0.33 -0.76
C PHE A 20 -4.80 -0.15 -2.25
N ASP A 21 -5.01 -1.20 -3.03
CA ASP A 21 -4.80 -1.26 -4.49
C ASP A 21 -6.12 -1.34 -5.27
N GLY A 22 -7.27 -1.24 -4.60
CA GLY A 22 -8.60 -1.36 -5.23
C GLY A 22 -9.05 -2.80 -5.52
N THR A 23 -8.26 -3.82 -5.15
CA THR A 23 -8.65 -5.21 -5.38
C THR A 23 -9.70 -5.68 -4.36
N PRO A 24 -10.52 -6.70 -4.69
CA PRO A 24 -11.45 -7.30 -3.73
C PRO A 24 -10.76 -7.81 -2.45
N THR A 25 -9.51 -8.26 -2.56
CA THR A 25 -8.69 -8.67 -1.42
C THR A 25 -8.36 -7.48 -0.51
N ALA A 26 -8.05 -6.32 -1.06
CA ALA A 26 -7.80 -5.11 -0.28
C ALA A 26 -9.09 -4.56 0.35
N GLU A 27 -10.23 -4.65 -0.33
CA GLU A 27 -11.53 -4.32 0.25
C GLU A 27 -11.90 -5.25 1.41
N HIS A 28 -11.69 -6.57 1.26
CA HIS A 28 -11.83 -7.53 2.34
C HIS A 28 -10.87 -7.23 3.51
N ALA A 29 -9.64 -6.81 3.23
CA ALA A 29 -8.67 -6.43 4.25
C ALA A 29 -9.15 -5.25 5.11
N ILE A 30 -9.78 -4.23 4.50
CA ILE A 30 -10.37 -3.10 5.25
C ILE A 30 -11.47 -3.59 6.19
N ARG A 31 -12.38 -4.43 5.68
CA ARG A 31 -13.52 -4.96 6.45
C ARG A 31 -13.08 -5.76 7.66
N GLU A 32 -12.16 -6.70 7.47
CA GLU A 32 -11.66 -7.52 8.57
C GLU A 32 -10.77 -6.74 9.53
N ALA A 33 -9.98 -5.79 9.04
CA ALA A 33 -9.19 -4.92 9.91
C ALA A 33 -10.08 -4.10 10.85
N ALA A 34 -11.21 -3.57 10.37
CA ALA A 34 -12.16 -2.85 11.21
C ALA A 34 -12.72 -3.74 12.33
N ARG A 35 -13.07 -4.99 12.00
CA ARG A 35 -13.58 -5.98 12.97
C ARG A 35 -12.53 -6.36 14.01
N LEU A 36 -11.26 -6.48 13.62
CA LEU A 36 -10.16 -6.92 14.48
C LEU A 36 -9.57 -5.79 15.34
N LEU A 37 -9.44 -4.58 14.78
CA LEU A 37 -8.74 -3.45 15.39
C LEU A 37 -9.68 -2.45 16.04
N GLY A 38 -10.99 -2.57 15.78
CA GLY A 38 -12.02 -1.64 16.25
C GLY A 38 -11.99 -0.29 15.54
N ALA A 39 -13.01 0.52 15.82
CA ALA A 39 -13.13 1.88 15.32
C ALA A 39 -11.98 2.76 15.83
N ARG A 40 -11.19 3.32 14.91
CA ARG A 40 -10.05 4.20 15.21
C ARG A 40 -9.63 5.00 13.99
N ARG A 41 -8.65 5.91 14.17
CA ARG A 41 -8.10 6.68 13.07
C ARG A 41 -7.34 5.78 12.08
N ALA A 42 -7.57 5.97 10.79
CA ALA A 42 -6.91 5.21 9.73
C ALA A 42 -6.46 6.12 8.57
N LEU A 43 -5.35 5.72 7.94
CA LEU A 43 -4.85 6.29 6.71
C LEU A 43 -4.83 5.20 5.65
N VAL A 44 -5.71 5.31 4.66
CA VAL A 44 -5.78 4.39 3.52
C VAL A 44 -4.85 4.88 2.44
N VAL A 45 -3.83 4.08 2.12
CA VAL A 45 -2.72 4.44 1.25
C VAL A 45 -2.79 3.66 -0.05
N THR A 46 -2.83 4.37 -1.17
CA THR A 46 -2.62 3.80 -2.51
C THR A 46 -1.29 4.30 -3.05
N VAL A 47 -0.41 3.36 -3.36
CA VAL A 47 0.90 3.65 -3.94
C VAL A 47 0.78 3.57 -5.47
N TRP A 48 1.34 4.56 -6.18
CA TRP A 48 1.37 4.58 -7.65
C TRP A 48 2.79 4.68 -8.16
N GLU A 49 3.05 4.05 -9.30
CA GLU A 49 4.38 4.03 -9.90
C GLU A 49 4.66 5.36 -10.61
N ALA A 50 5.60 6.14 -10.07
CA ALA A 50 6.00 7.40 -10.68
C ALA A 50 7.08 7.21 -11.75
N GLY A 51 7.10 8.07 -12.77
CA GLY A 51 8.17 8.11 -13.75
C GLY A 51 8.17 6.94 -14.74
N GLN A 52 7.03 6.26 -14.93
CA GLN A 52 6.87 5.18 -15.91
C GLN A 52 7.24 5.62 -17.33
N ALA A 53 6.98 6.90 -17.67
CA ALA A 53 7.34 7.47 -18.95
C ALA A 53 8.86 7.69 -19.14
N PHE A 54 9.64 7.66 -18.06
CA PHE A 54 11.09 7.80 -18.06
C PHE A 54 11.81 6.45 -17.88
N SER A 55 11.07 5.34 -17.72
CA SER A 55 11.66 4.01 -17.63
C SER A 55 12.19 3.57 -19.00
N PRO A 56 13.51 3.36 -19.16
CA PRO A 56 14.13 3.04 -20.46
C PRO A 56 13.73 1.64 -20.99
N LEU A 57 12.92 0.88 -20.26
CA LEU A 57 12.58 -0.51 -20.56
C LEU A 57 11.33 -0.70 -21.42
N ASN A 58 10.57 0.36 -21.74
CA ASN A 58 9.34 0.26 -22.54
C ASN A 58 9.51 0.51 -24.05
N LEU A 59 10.75 0.68 -24.54
CA LEU A 59 11.02 0.71 -25.97
C LEU A 59 11.36 -0.71 -26.46
N PRO A 60 10.71 -1.25 -27.52
CA PRO A 60 11.17 -2.48 -28.15
C PRO A 60 12.57 -2.24 -28.71
N ILE A 61 13.60 -2.69 -28.01
CA ILE A 61 15.00 -2.58 -28.47
C ILE A 61 15.21 -3.64 -29.55
N SER A 62 14.79 -3.32 -30.76
CA SER A 62 15.19 -3.98 -32.00
C SER A 62 15.26 -2.91 -33.08
N GLY A 63 16.39 -2.19 -33.14
CA GLY A 63 16.71 -1.38 -34.32
C GLY A 63 17.43 -0.03 -34.15
N LEU A 64 17.81 0.42 -32.94
CA LEU A 64 18.41 1.76 -32.81
C LEU A 64 19.94 1.74 -32.85
N GLU A 65 20.47 1.89 -34.07
CA GLU A 65 21.75 2.55 -34.30
C GLU A 65 21.59 4.05 -33.99
N GLY A 66 22.18 4.51 -32.87
CA GLY A 66 22.72 5.87 -32.74
C GLY A 66 21.79 7.09 -32.66
N ALA A 67 20.47 6.98 -32.72
CA ALA A 67 19.60 8.15 -32.58
C ALA A 67 19.27 8.47 -31.10
N PRO A 68 19.41 9.72 -30.64
CA PRO A 68 19.02 10.10 -29.28
C PRO A 68 17.50 9.95 -29.11
N VAL A 69 17.08 9.13 -28.15
CA VAL A 69 15.69 9.05 -27.71
C VAL A 69 15.33 10.40 -27.09
N THR A 70 14.49 11.17 -27.79
CA THR A 70 13.89 12.38 -27.20
C THR A 70 12.74 11.92 -26.33
N VAL A 71 12.95 11.87 -25.02
CA VAL A 71 11.85 11.67 -24.08
C VAL A 71 11.06 12.97 -24.04
N ASP A 72 9.83 12.96 -24.54
CA ASP A 72 8.92 14.10 -24.42
C ASP A 72 8.50 14.24 -22.96
N VAL A 73 9.18 15.16 -22.25
CA VAL A 73 8.93 15.49 -20.85
C VAL A 73 7.46 15.83 -20.60
N ARG A 74 6.78 16.50 -21.55
CA ARG A 74 5.37 16.88 -21.39
C ARG A 74 4.48 15.65 -21.37
N THR A 75 4.66 14.75 -22.33
CA THR A 75 3.93 13.47 -22.36
C THR A 75 4.22 12.65 -21.10
N GLY A 76 5.45 12.67 -20.59
CA GLY A 76 5.78 11.98 -19.33
C GLY A 76 5.06 12.54 -18.11
N LEU A 77 4.98 13.87 -17.99
CA LEU A 77 4.22 14.52 -16.91
C LEU A 77 2.72 14.25 -17.00
N GLU A 78 2.15 14.18 -18.21
CA GLU A 78 0.73 13.86 -18.41
C GLU A 78 0.39 12.43 -17.96
N VAL A 79 1.27 11.45 -18.24
CA VAL A 79 1.12 10.06 -17.79
C VAL A 79 1.17 9.98 -16.27
N ASP A 80 2.16 10.61 -15.63
CA ASP A 80 2.29 10.61 -14.18
C ASP A 80 1.09 11.29 -13.51
N GLN A 81 0.58 12.38 -14.10
CA GLN A 81 -0.62 13.06 -13.61
C GLN A 81 -1.86 12.13 -13.65
N ALA A 82 -2.07 11.42 -14.75
CA ALA A 82 -3.17 10.47 -14.88
C ALA A 82 -3.06 9.29 -13.89
N ALA A 83 -1.83 8.78 -13.68
CA ALA A 83 -1.56 7.74 -12.69
C ALA A 83 -1.85 8.23 -11.27
N TYR A 84 -1.39 9.43 -10.92
CA TYR A 84 -1.68 10.08 -9.64
C TYR A 84 -3.18 10.27 -9.40
N GLU A 85 -3.92 10.74 -10.41
CA GLU A 85 -5.36 10.94 -10.31
C GLU A 85 -6.12 9.63 -10.07
N THR A 86 -5.74 8.57 -10.78
CA THR A 86 -6.29 7.22 -10.59
C THR A 86 -6.03 6.72 -9.17
N ALA A 87 -4.78 6.83 -8.70
CA ALA A 87 -4.40 6.43 -7.35
C ALA A 87 -5.14 7.24 -6.28
N ARG A 88 -5.34 8.55 -6.50
CA ARG A 88 -6.11 9.41 -5.62
C ARG A 88 -7.59 9.00 -5.54
N GLN A 89 -8.17 8.58 -6.65
CA GLN A 89 -9.54 8.05 -6.67
C GLN A 89 -9.64 6.73 -5.90
N LEU A 90 -8.69 5.81 -6.09
CA LEU A 90 -8.61 4.56 -5.34
C LEU A 90 -8.45 4.79 -3.85
N ALA A 91 -7.51 5.64 -3.42
CA ALA A 91 -7.30 5.93 -2.01
C ALA A 91 -8.56 6.54 -1.36
N ARG A 92 -9.28 7.40 -2.08
CA ARG A 92 -10.57 7.96 -1.63
C ARG A 92 -11.66 6.89 -1.53
N ALA A 93 -11.71 5.95 -2.47
CA ALA A 93 -12.66 4.84 -2.44
C ALA A 93 -12.40 3.93 -1.23
N GLY A 94 -11.14 3.53 -1.01
CA GLY A 94 -10.75 2.74 0.15
C GLY A 94 -11.01 3.47 1.48
N ALA A 95 -10.78 4.78 1.55
CA ALA A 95 -11.13 5.58 2.73
C ALA A 95 -12.63 5.60 3.02
N ARG A 96 -13.48 5.75 1.98
CA ARG A 96 -14.95 5.65 2.15
C ARG A 96 -15.36 4.29 2.68
N LEU A 97 -14.82 3.21 2.11
CA LEU A 97 -15.07 1.85 2.60
C LEU A 97 -14.63 1.68 4.06
N ALA A 98 -13.46 2.20 4.43
CA ALA A 98 -12.99 2.17 5.81
C ALA A 98 -13.92 2.93 6.78
N VAL A 99 -14.46 4.08 6.36
CA VAL A 99 -15.48 4.84 7.12
C VAL A 99 -16.78 4.06 7.28
N GLU A 100 -17.27 3.43 6.21
CA GLU A 100 -18.47 2.58 6.26
C GLU A 100 -18.35 1.43 7.26
N HIS A 101 -17.11 0.98 7.53
CA HIS A 101 -16.82 -0.08 8.50
C HIS A 101 -16.32 0.43 9.87
N GLY A 102 -16.39 1.75 10.13
CA GLY A 102 -16.21 2.32 11.46
C GLY A 102 -14.83 2.93 11.74
N PHE A 103 -13.92 3.00 10.77
CA PHE A 103 -12.71 3.80 10.93
C PHE A 103 -13.00 5.30 10.74
N ASP A 104 -12.23 6.16 11.43
CA ASP A 104 -12.09 7.56 11.06
C ASP A 104 -10.95 7.66 10.03
N ALA A 105 -11.30 7.52 8.74
CA ALA A 105 -10.33 7.25 7.68
C ALA A 105 -10.18 8.39 6.66
N THR A 106 -8.95 8.60 6.21
CA THR A 106 -8.61 9.47 5.08
C THR A 106 -7.84 8.71 4.02
N GLY A 107 -7.98 9.14 2.75
CA GLY A 107 -7.28 8.53 1.61
C GLY A 107 -6.02 9.33 1.25
N HIS A 108 -4.92 8.63 1.01
CA HIS A 108 -3.65 9.20 0.60
C HIS A 108 -3.07 8.45 -0.61
N ALA A 109 -2.87 9.16 -1.71
CA ALA A 109 -2.15 8.65 -2.87
C ALA A 109 -0.71 9.16 -2.83
N VAL A 110 0.25 8.26 -2.99
CA VAL A 110 1.68 8.52 -2.83
C VAL A 110 2.46 7.81 -3.93
N ALA A 111 3.49 8.48 -4.46
CA ALA A 111 4.41 7.85 -5.40
C ALA A 111 5.17 6.72 -4.70
N ASP A 112 5.53 5.67 -5.43
CA ASP A 112 6.38 4.61 -4.92
C ASP A 112 7.80 5.10 -4.63
N ASP A 113 8.40 4.49 -3.60
CA ASP A 113 9.85 4.45 -3.44
C ASP A 113 10.41 3.33 -4.35
N VAL A 114 11.32 2.48 -3.84
CA VAL A 114 11.81 1.32 -4.61
C VAL A 114 10.71 0.27 -4.82
N THR A 115 9.82 0.12 -3.84
CA THR A 115 8.66 -0.78 -3.91
C THR A 115 7.46 -0.20 -3.15
N VAL A 116 6.26 -0.74 -3.41
CA VAL A 116 5.06 -0.48 -2.60
C VAL A 116 5.30 -0.74 -1.12
N ALA A 117 6.01 -1.83 -0.78
CA ALA A 117 6.30 -2.18 0.61
C ALA A 117 7.20 -1.14 1.29
N ASP A 118 8.24 -0.66 0.60
CA ASP A 118 9.14 0.37 1.15
C ASP A 118 8.38 1.67 1.44
N THR A 119 7.47 2.03 0.54
CA THR A 119 6.59 3.20 0.68
C THR A 119 5.68 3.08 1.90
N LEU A 120 5.05 1.91 2.09
CA LEU A 120 4.19 1.66 3.26
C LEU A 120 4.99 1.66 4.57
N VAL A 121 6.18 1.07 4.59
CA VAL A 121 7.06 1.02 5.77
C VAL A 121 7.53 2.43 6.15
N ARG A 122 7.96 3.23 5.17
CA ARG A 122 8.37 4.63 5.39
C ARG A 122 7.21 5.45 5.94
N LEU A 123 6.03 5.40 5.30
CA LEU A 123 4.87 6.12 5.78
C LEU A 123 4.45 5.66 7.18
N ALA A 124 4.53 4.37 7.50
CA ALA A 124 4.21 3.86 8.83
C ALA A 124 5.13 4.48 9.89
N ALA A 125 6.42 4.61 9.60
CA ALA A 125 7.38 5.26 10.49
C ALA A 125 7.11 6.77 10.63
N GLU A 126 6.93 7.49 9.51
CA GLU A 126 6.66 8.95 9.49
C GLU A 126 5.35 9.30 10.21
N THR A 127 4.34 8.43 10.08
CA THR A 127 3.02 8.64 10.66
C THR A 127 2.87 8.16 12.09
N GLY A 128 3.88 7.47 12.63
CA GLY A 128 3.79 6.80 13.94
C GLY A 128 2.65 5.79 13.97
N ALA A 129 2.51 4.99 12.91
CA ALA A 129 1.40 4.06 12.75
C ALA A 129 1.39 3.02 13.89
N ALA A 130 0.21 2.76 14.43
CA ALA A 130 0.04 1.74 15.46
C ALA A 130 0.14 0.33 14.86
N ALA A 131 -0.28 0.17 13.61
CA ALA A 131 -0.08 -1.03 12.81
C ALA A 131 -0.19 -0.72 11.31
N VAL A 132 0.38 -1.59 10.48
CA VAL A 132 0.17 -1.62 9.03
C VAL A 132 -0.72 -2.80 8.66
N VAL A 133 -1.77 -2.54 7.88
CA VAL A 133 -2.68 -3.54 7.34
C VAL A 133 -2.43 -3.71 5.85
N VAL A 134 -2.27 -4.95 5.40
CA VAL A 134 -2.16 -5.31 3.99
C VAL A 134 -2.95 -6.58 3.69
N GLY A 135 -3.46 -6.68 2.46
CA GLY A 135 -4.01 -7.94 1.94
C GLY A 135 -2.90 -8.91 1.51
N ALA A 136 -3.22 -10.20 1.48
CA ALA A 136 -2.38 -11.23 0.84
C ALA A 136 -2.98 -11.68 -0.49
N HIS A 137 -2.30 -11.39 -1.60
CA HIS A 137 -2.70 -11.84 -2.94
C HIS A 137 -2.43 -13.33 -3.16
N ARG A 138 -3.41 -14.06 -3.72
CA ARG A 138 -3.23 -15.43 -4.20
C ARG A 138 -2.78 -15.43 -5.66
N HIS A 139 -1.59 -15.95 -5.91
CA HIS A 139 -1.18 -16.34 -7.27
C HIS A 139 -1.45 -17.84 -7.46
N GLY A 140 -2.61 -18.21 -8.00
CA GLY A 140 -2.88 -19.58 -8.47
C GLY A 140 -3.29 -20.60 -7.39
N GLY A 141 -4.18 -21.52 -7.77
CA GLY A 141 -4.87 -22.49 -6.91
C GLY A 141 -4.01 -23.66 -6.37
N LEU A 142 -2.89 -23.38 -5.72
CA LEU A 142 -2.12 -24.37 -4.97
C LEU A 142 -2.18 -24.08 -3.47
N SER A 143 -2.37 -25.15 -2.70
CA SER A 143 -2.81 -25.21 -1.30
C SER A 143 -1.84 -24.67 -0.24
N LYS A 144 -0.90 -23.79 -0.60
CA LYS A 144 0.07 -23.19 0.32
C LYS A 144 -0.08 -21.68 0.33
N LEU A 145 -0.17 -21.12 1.54
CA LEU A 145 -0.30 -19.69 1.80
C LEU A 145 0.97 -18.95 1.33
N LEU A 146 1.00 -18.50 0.08
CA LEU A 146 2.06 -17.61 -0.36
C LEU A 146 1.66 -16.19 0.05
N LEU A 147 2.37 -15.65 1.04
CA LEU A 147 2.32 -14.21 1.31
C LEU A 147 2.77 -13.49 0.04
N GLY A 148 1.94 -12.57 -0.47
CA GLY A 148 2.32 -11.73 -1.61
C GLY A 148 3.61 -10.97 -1.33
N SER A 149 4.32 -10.55 -2.37
CA SER A 149 5.60 -9.83 -2.26
C SER A 149 5.51 -8.61 -1.34
N THR A 150 4.47 -7.78 -1.49
CA THR A 150 4.24 -6.62 -0.62
C THR A 150 4.05 -7.03 0.84
N SER A 151 3.18 -8.00 1.12
CA SER A 151 2.91 -8.44 2.51
C SER A 151 4.15 -9.04 3.18
N SER A 152 4.93 -9.85 2.45
CA SER A 152 6.17 -10.44 2.97
C SER A 152 7.20 -9.36 3.31
N ALA A 153 7.39 -8.41 2.40
CA ALA A 153 8.31 -7.29 2.57
C ALA A 153 7.92 -6.37 3.74
N VAL A 154 6.63 -6.06 3.90
CA VAL A 154 6.15 -5.24 5.02
C VAL A 154 6.35 -5.97 6.35
N ILE A 155 6.06 -7.28 6.43
CA ILE A 155 6.32 -8.09 7.63
C ILE A 155 7.80 -8.01 8.03
N GLU A 156 8.70 -8.13 7.05
CA GLU A 156 10.14 -8.17 7.31
C GLU A 156 10.69 -6.82 7.81
N ARG A 157 10.13 -5.69 7.33
CA ARG A 157 10.76 -4.37 7.47
C ARG A 157 10.00 -3.37 8.36
N ALA A 158 8.72 -3.58 8.63
CA ALA A 158 7.93 -2.63 9.40
C ALA A 158 8.42 -2.54 10.86
N GLY A 159 8.65 -1.33 11.35
CA GLY A 159 8.97 -1.07 12.76
C GLY A 159 7.77 -1.13 13.71
N CYS A 160 6.58 -1.48 13.20
CA CYS A 160 5.34 -1.56 13.95
C CYS A 160 4.60 -2.87 13.64
N PRO A 161 3.60 -3.27 14.44
CA PRO A 161 2.78 -4.44 14.16
C PRO A 161 2.23 -4.48 12.72
N VAL A 162 2.27 -5.66 12.11
CA VAL A 162 1.73 -5.89 10.75
C VAL A 162 0.56 -6.85 10.82
N VAL A 163 -0.56 -6.46 10.20
CA VAL A 163 -1.77 -7.26 10.09
C VAL A 163 -1.92 -7.66 8.63
N VAL A 164 -1.74 -8.95 8.35
CA VAL A 164 -1.97 -9.50 7.02
C VAL A 164 -3.33 -10.18 6.98
N ILE A 165 -4.24 -9.63 6.17
CA ILE A 165 -5.54 -10.23 5.94
C ILE A 165 -5.45 -11.14 4.72
N ARG A 166 -5.87 -12.40 4.89
CA ARG A 166 -5.92 -13.36 3.78
C ARG A 166 -7.08 -12.99 2.86
N GLY A 167 -6.89 -13.09 1.55
CA GLY A 167 -8.02 -13.03 0.61
C GLY A 167 -8.98 -14.22 0.80
N GLU A 168 -10.19 -14.09 0.25
CA GLU A 168 -11.26 -15.11 0.31
C GLU A 168 -11.08 -16.24 -0.71
#